data_AF-A0A532E8Y1-F1
#
_entry.id   AF-A0A532E8Y1-F1
#
_cell.length_a   1.000
_cell.length_b   1.000
_cell.length_c   1.000
_cell.angle_alpha   90.00
_cell.angle_beta   90.00
_cell.angle_gamma   90.00
#
_symmetry.space_group_name_H-M   'P 1'
#
loop_
_entity.id
_entity.type
_entity.pdbx_description
1 polymer ?
#
loop_
_entity_poly.entity_id
_entity_poly.type
_entity_poly.pdbx_seq_one_letter_code
_entity_poly.pdbx_strand_id
1 'polypeptide(L)'
;AAGVDRINHNLNTSEAYHPEICTTHTFQDRLATIRHARTAGLEICSGGIVGMGESDEDLIDLALALREVKPDSIPINTLHPASGTPMEHCAPLTPQRCLKALCLFRLLHPRTEIRIAGGREHNLRSLQPLALYPADSVFVNGYLTTPGQPAAEVWRMIEDLGFEIQVDAVPTKQGVPASEPVAGLHS
;
A
#
# COMPACT_ATOMS: atom_id res chain seq x y z
N ALA A 1 -2.40 -21.06 17.51
CA ALA A 1 -1.96 -19.88 16.75
C ALA A 1 -1.86 -18.68 17.69
N ALA A 2 -1.00 -17.70 17.41
CA ALA A 2 -0.72 -16.55 18.29
C ALA A 2 -1.67 -15.34 18.09
N GLY A 3 -2.76 -15.49 17.32
CA GLY A 3 -3.74 -14.42 17.07
C GLY A 3 -3.35 -13.43 15.95
N VAL A 4 -2.61 -13.89 14.94
CA VAL A 4 -2.30 -13.07 13.75
C VAL A 4 -3.35 -13.35 12.68
N ASP A 5 -4.00 -12.30 12.20
CA ASP A 5 -5.07 -12.41 11.19
C ASP A 5 -4.54 -12.24 9.75
N ARG A 6 -3.51 -11.40 9.57
CA ARG A 6 -2.96 -11.03 8.26
C ARG A 6 -1.44 -11.08 8.23
N ILE A 7 -0.88 -11.47 7.08
CA ILE A 7 0.54 -11.36 6.78
C ILE A 7 0.79 -10.41 5.61
N ASN A 8 1.85 -9.61 5.70
CA ASN A 8 2.35 -8.81 4.59
C ASN A 8 3.55 -9.50 3.93
N HIS A 9 3.42 -9.89 2.66
CA HIS A 9 4.48 -10.48 1.87
C HIS A 9 4.38 -10.06 0.41
N ASN A 10 5.10 -9.00 0.03
CA ASN A 10 5.03 -8.41 -1.31
C ASN A 10 5.77 -9.24 -2.37
N LEU A 11 5.30 -9.20 -3.62
CA LEU A 11 6.07 -9.67 -4.77
C LEU A 11 7.17 -8.67 -5.18
N ASN A 12 7.03 -7.39 -4.80
CA ASN A 12 7.92 -6.26 -5.09
C ASN A 12 7.94 -5.81 -6.55
N THR A 13 8.19 -6.71 -7.50
CA THR A 13 8.29 -6.44 -8.94
C THR A 13 7.89 -7.68 -9.77
N SER A 14 8.08 -7.66 -11.09
CA SER A 14 7.86 -8.81 -11.96
C SER A 14 8.82 -9.97 -11.62
N GLU A 15 8.47 -11.19 -12.03
CA GLU A 15 9.38 -12.34 -11.89
C GLU A 15 10.68 -12.13 -12.68
N ALA A 16 10.58 -11.50 -13.87
CA ALA A 16 11.72 -11.25 -14.75
C ALA A 16 12.70 -10.23 -14.16
N TYR A 17 12.21 -9.21 -13.46
CA TYR A 17 13.03 -8.14 -12.89
C TYR A 17 13.46 -8.39 -11.44
N HIS A 18 12.84 -9.36 -10.74
CA HIS A 18 13.17 -9.69 -9.36
C HIS A 18 14.67 -9.95 -9.10
N PRO A 19 15.44 -10.66 -9.97
CA PRO A 19 16.88 -10.88 -9.77
C PRO A 19 17.73 -9.61 -9.71
N GLU A 20 17.29 -8.52 -10.35
CA GLU A 20 17.98 -7.22 -10.29
C GLU A 20 17.78 -6.53 -8.93
N ILE A 21 16.70 -6.89 -8.22
CA ILE A 21 16.32 -6.27 -6.94
C ILE A 21 16.75 -7.13 -5.75
N CYS A 22 16.65 -8.45 -5.86
CA CYS A 22 16.92 -9.34 -4.74
C CYS A 22 17.53 -10.68 -5.18
N THR A 23 18.71 -10.98 -4.64
CA THR A 23 19.49 -12.18 -4.96
C THR A 23 19.47 -13.24 -3.86
N THR A 24 18.93 -12.93 -2.68
CA THR A 24 18.96 -13.85 -1.51
C THR A 24 17.83 -14.87 -1.50
N HIS A 25 16.77 -14.63 -2.26
CA HIS A 25 15.64 -15.54 -2.45
C HIS A 25 15.00 -15.24 -3.82
N THR A 26 14.37 -16.25 -4.39
CA THR A 26 13.74 -16.17 -5.71
C THR A 26 12.31 -15.60 -5.64
N PHE A 27 11.78 -15.22 -6.78
CA PHE A 27 10.36 -14.88 -6.90
C PHE A 27 9.44 -16.06 -6.51
N GLN A 28 9.83 -17.28 -6.87
CA GLN A 28 9.10 -18.49 -6.51
C GLN A 28 9.09 -18.76 -5.00
N ASP A 29 10.16 -18.40 -4.27
CA ASP A 29 10.18 -18.49 -2.80
C ASP A 29 9.15 -17.55 -2.17
N ARG A 30 8.92 -16.37 -2.76
CA ARG A 30 7.88 -15.44 -2.32
C ARG A 30 6.49 -16.03 -2.54
N LEU A 31 6.25 -16.60 -3.72
CA LEU A 31 4.98 -17.27 -4.03
C LEU A 31 4.73 -18.46 -3.11
N ALA A 32 5.76 -19.26 -2.82
CA ALA A 32 5.66 -20.37 -1.88
C ALA A 32 5.28 -19.89 -0.47
N THR A 33 5.90 -18.79 -0.01
CA THR A 33 5.57 -18.17 1.29
C THR A 33 4.12 -17.74 1.36
N ILE A 34 3.61 -17.06 0.32
CA ILE A 34 2.21 -16.63 0.25
C ILE A 34 1.26 -17.85 0.26
N ARG A 35 1.57 -18.91 -0.49
CA ARG A 35 0.78 -20.14 -0.50
C ARG A 35 0.74 -20.80 0.88
N HIS A 36 1.87 -20.87 1.58
CA HIS A 36 1.93 -21.42 2.94
C HIS A 36 1.10 -20.59 3.93
N ALA A 37 1.21 -19.26 3.88
CA ALA A 37 0.42 -18.38 4.73
C ALA A 37 -1.09 -18.55 4.51
N ARG A 38 -1.51 -18.68 3.25
CA ARG A 38 -2.90 -18.94 2.91
C ARG A 38 -3.38 -20.29 3.44
N THR A 39 -2.59 -21.35 3.27
CA THR A 39 -2.90 -22.68 3.83
C THR A 39 -3.01 -22.64 5.35
N ALA A 40 -2.29 -21.73 6.01
CA ALA A 40 -2.41 -21.48 7.45
C ALA A 40 -3.62 -20.64 7.85
N GLY A 41 -4.46 -20.21 6.90
CA GLY A 41 -5.69 -19.44 7.15
C GLY A 41 -5.46 -17.93 7.36
N LEU A 42 -4.30 -17.40 6.97
CA LEU A 42 -3.99 -15.98 7.09
C LEU A 42 -4.52 -15.19 5.88
N GLU A 43 -5.02 -13.98 6.14
CA GLU A 43 -5.23 -12.97 5.10
C GLU A 43 -3.89 -12.55 4.49
N ILE A 44 -3.89 -12.32 3.19
CA ILE A 44 -2.70 -12.00 2.40
C ILE A 44 -2.71 -10.53 2.00
N CYS A 45 -1.73 -9.79 2.50
CA CYS A 45 -1.35 -8.49 1.98
C CYS A 45 -0.11 -8.64 1.09
N SER A 46 -0.26 -8.41 -0.21
CA SER A 46 0.84 -8.54 -1.16
C SER A 46 0.71 -7.53 -2.29
N GLY A 47 1.77 -6.76 -2.52
CA GLY A 47 1.84 -5.78 -3.59
C GLY A 47 3.27 -5.59 -4.09
N GLY A 48 3.63 -4.34 -4.43
CA GLY A 48 4.93 -4.05 -5.02
C GLY A 48 5.44 -2.63 -4.81
N ILE A 49 6.55 -2.33 -5.49
CA ILE A 49 7.25 -1.04 -5.44
C ILE A 49 7.41 -0.54 -6.87
N VAL A 50 6.91 0.65 -7.14
CA VAL A 50 7.06 1.34 -8.42
C VAL A 50 8.30 2.23 -8.38
N GLY A 51 9.06 2.30 -9.47
CA GLY A 51 10.18 3.21 -9.64
C GLY A 51 11.54 2.66 -9.22
N MET A 52 11.68 1.33 -9.16
CA MET A 52 12.97 0.67 -8.89
C MET A 52 13.87 0.59 -10.14
N GLY A 53 13.34 0.94 -11.31
CA GLY A 53 14.03 0.83 -12.60
C GLY A 53 13.35 -0.16 -13.55
N GLU A 54 12.21 -0.73 -13.13
CA GLU A 54 11.40 -1.66 -13.89
C GLU A 54 10.79 -1.00 -15.15
N SER A 55 10.54 -1.81 -16.18
CA SER A 55 9.82 -1.37 -17.38
C SER A 55 8.31 -1.23 -17.14
N ASP A 56 7.57 -0.71 -18.12
CA ASP A 56 6.11 -0.68 -18.06
C ASP A 56 5.53 -2.10 -18.11
N GLU A 57 6.15 -2.98 -18.88
CA GLU A 57 5.84 -4.40 -18.98
C GLU A 57 6.02 -5.12 -17.65
N ASP A 58 7.10 -4.85 -16.92
CA ASP A 58 7.32 -5.43 -15.59
C ASP A 58 6.22 -5.05 -14.59
N LEU A 59 5.75 -3.81 -14.65
CA LEU A 59 4.67 -3.34 -13.78
C LEU A 59 3.33 -4.01 -14.12
N ILE A 60 3.07 -4.22 -15.42
CA ILE A 60 1.91 -4.97 -15.90
C ILE A 60 2.00 -6.44 -15.45
N ASP A 61 3.17 -7.07 -15.59
CA ASP A 61 3.40 -8.46 -15.19
C ASP A 61 3.24 -8.65 -13.68
N LEU A 62 3.74 -7.71 -12.86
CA LEU A 62 3.47 -7.69 -11.43
C LEU A 62 1.96 -7.63 -11.14
N ALA A 63 1.25 -6.72 -11.82
CA ALA A 63 -0.19 -6.57 -11.63
C ALA A 63 -0.97 -7.84 -12.04
N LEU A 64 -0.54 -8.53 -13.10
CA LEU A 64 -1.10 -9.82 -13.53
C LEU A 64 -0.76 -10.95 -12.55
N ALA A 65 0.48 -11.05 -12.08
CA ALA A 65 0.90 -12.03 -11.09
C ALA A 65 0.08 -11.90 -9.79
N LEU A 66 -0.22 -10.66 -9.37
CA LEU A 66 -1.09 -10.42 -8.22
C LEU A 66 -2.53 -10.91 -8.44
N ARG A 67 -3.02 -11.00 -9.69
CA ARG A 67 -4.36 -11.57 -9.97
C ARG A 67 -4.38 -13.08 -9.75
N GLU A 68 -3.26 -13.75 -10.00
CA GLU A 68 -3.10 -15.16 -9.68
C GLU A 68 -2.94 -15.37 -8.18
N VAL A 69 -2.20 -14.48 -7.52
CA VAL A 69 -2.05 -14.48 -6.06
C VAL A 69 -3.40 -14.28 -5.38
N LYS A 70 -4.27 -13.40 -5.86
CA LYS A 70 -5.55 -13.01 -5.22
C LYS A 70 -5.34 -12.58 -3.74
N PRO A 71 -4.56 -11.53 -3.48
CA PRO A 71 -4.41 -11.00 -2.13
C PRO A 71 -5.70 -10.32 -1.67
N ASP A 72 -5.88 -10.23 -0.36
CA ASP A 72 -6.96 -9.50 0.29
C ASP A 72 -6.71 -7.97 0.23
N SER A 73 -5.44 -7.56 0.23
CA SER A 73 -5.03 -6.16 0.03
C SER A 73 -3.74 -6.04 -0.77
N ILE A 74 -3.65 -5.02 -1.64
CA ILE A 74 -2.50 -4.73 -2.50
C ILE A 74 -1.87 -3.38 -2.09
N PRO A 75 -0.77 -3.38 -1.33
CA PRO A 75 0.00 -2.18 -1.07
C PRO A 75 0.87 -1.81 -2.27
N ILE A 76 0.67 -0.60 -2.81
CA ILE A 76 1.52 -0.02 -3.84
C ILE A 76 2.43 1.00 -3.20
N ASN A 77 3.70 0.65 -3.11
CA ASN A 77 4.76 1.56 -2.70
C ASN A 77 5.30 2.28 -3.94
N THR A 78 5.79 3.48 -3.73
CA THR A 78 6.58 4.23 -4.72
C THR A 78 7.96 4.41 -4.12
N LEU A 79 9.01 4.14 -4.88
CA LEU A 79 10.38 4.20 -4.37
C LEU A 79 10.64 5.58 -3.77
N HIS A 80 11.04 5.59 -2.50
CA HIS A 80 11.60 6.75 -1.83
C HIS A 80 13.08 6.44 -1.59
N PRO A 81 13.99 6.95 -2.45
CA PRO A 81 15.41 6.64 -2.36
C PRO A 81 15.96 6.96 -0.96
N ALA A 82 16.71 6.01 -0.40
CA ALA A 82 17.33 6.15 0.91
C ALA A 82 18.85 6.13 0.77
N SER A 83 19.53 6.99 1.53
CA SER A 83 20.98 7.11 1.45
C SER A 83 21.69 5.83 1.88
N GLY A 84 22.75 5.45 1.15
CA GLY A 84 23.51 4.22 1.35
C GLY A 84 22.84 2.96 0.78
N THR A 85 21.70 3.08 0.11
CA THR A 85 21.07 1.96 -0.60
C THR A 85 21.53 1.91 -2.06
N PRO A 86 21.53 0.73 -2.71
CA PRO A 86 21.83 0.62 -4.14
C PRO A 86 20.93 1.49 -5.03
N MET A 87 19.75 1.90 -4.53
CA MET A 87 18.75 2.68 -5.24
C MET A 87 18.75 4.18 -4.87
N GLU A 88 19.77 4.67 -4.16
CA GLU A 88 19.87 6.08 -3.74
C GLU A 88 19.78 7.07 -4.92
N HIS A 89 20.23 6.66 -6.10
CA HIS A 89 20.29 7.49 -7.30
C HIS A 89 19.34 7.05 -8.42
N CYS A 90 18.32 6.25 -8.10
CA CYS A 90 17.28 5.90 -9.06
C CYS A 90 16.55 7.15 -9.59
N ALA A 91 16.07 7.05 -10.84
CA ALA A 91 15.35 8.15 -11.47
C ALA A 91 14.08 8.50 -10.66
N PRO A 92 13.82 9.79 -10.41
CA PRO A 92 12.67 10.19 -9.60
C PRO A 92 11.36 9.89 -10.33
N LEU A 93 10.37 9.42 -9.59
CA LEU A 93 9.01 9.27 -10.11
C LEU A 93 8.33 10.63 -10.25
N THR A 94 7.52 10.75 -11.30
CA THR A 94 6.57 11.86 -11.42
C THR A 94 5.27 11.50 -10.67
N PRO A 95 4.56 12.50 -10.10
CA PRO A 95 3.23 12.27 -9.53
C PRO A 95 2.26 11.60 -10.51
N GLN A 96 2.36 11.96 -11.79
CA GLN A 96 1.53 11.37 -12.85
C GLN A 96 1.84 9.88 -13.07
N ARG A 97 3.12 9.46 -13.02
CA ARG A 97 3.50 8.05 -13.13
C ARG A 97 2.92 7.24 -11.96
N CYS A 98 2.94 7.80 -10.75
CA CYS A 98 2.35 7.15 -9.58
C CYS A 98 0.84 6.95 -9.73
N LEU A 99 0.11 7.99 -10.19
CA LEU A 99 -1.32 7.87 -10.47
C LEU A 99 -1.61 6.83 -11.56
N LYS A 100 -0.83 6.82 -12.64
CA LYS A 100 -0.98 5.81 -13.71
C LYS A 100 -0.81 4.39 -13.18
N ALA A 101 0.19 4.16 -12.32
CA ALA A 101 0.38 2.87 -11.67
C ALA A 101 -0.84 2.49 -10.82
N LEU A 102 -1.31 3.39 -9.94
CA LEU A 102 -2.51 3.13 -9.12
C LEU A 102 -3.75 2.81 -9.98
N CYS A 103 -3.97 3.55 -11.07
CA CYS A 103 -5.06 3.29 -12.01
C CYS A 103 -4.93 1.92 -12.68
N LEU A 104 -3.71 1.52 -13.09
CA LEU A 104 -3.46 0.17 -13.64
C LEU A 104 -3.88 -0.91 -12.64
N PHE A 105 -3.43 -0.80 -11.38
CA PHE A 105 -3.80 -1.77 -10.34
C PHE A 105 -5.31 -1.78 -10.10
N ARG A 106 -5.98 -0.62 -9.96
CA ARG A 106 -7.43 -0.57 -9.78
C ARG A 106 -8.20 -1.21 -10.94
N LEU A 107 -7.79 -0.98 -12.18
CA LEU A 107 -8.45 -1.56 -13.35
C LEU A 107 -8.32 -3.09 -13.40
N LEU A 108 -7.17 -3.63 -13.02
CA LEU A 108 -6.92 -5.08 -12.98
C LEU A 108 -7.47 -5.76 -11.72
N HIS A 109 -7.66 -4.99 -10.64
CA HIS A 109 -8.10 -5.44 -9.31
C HIS A 109 -9.29 -4.61 -8.80
N PRO A 110 -10.44 -4.64 -9.49
CA PRO A 110 -11.54 -3.71 -9.24
C PRO A 110 -12.16 -3.82 -7.84
N ARG A 111 -12.01 -4.96 -7.17
CA ARG A 111 -12.65 -5.28 -5.87
C ARG A 111 -11.65 -5.47 -4.72
N THR A 112 -10.35 -5.40 -4.99
CA THR A 112 -9.33 -5.60 -3.97
C THR A 112 -8.97 -4.25 -3.37
N GLU A 113 -8.75 -4.21 -2.07
CA GLU A 113 -8.21 -3.02 -1.40
C GLU A 113 -6.87 -2.65 -2.06
N ILE A 114 -6.75 -1.41 -2.54
CA ILE A 114 -5.50 -0.86 -3.05
C ILE A 114 -5.02 0.18 -2.05
N ARG A 115 -3.87 -0.10 -1.44
CA ARG A 115 -3.30 0.74 -0.40
C ARG A 115 -2.15 1.57 -0.94
N ILE A 116 -2.24 2.90 -0.84
CA ILE A 116 -1.10 3.77 -1.09
C ILE A 116 -0.14 3.63 0.09
N ALA A 117 1.01 3.02 -0.17
CA ALA A 117 1.99 2.68 0.83
C ALA A 117 3.18 3.67 0.83
N GLY A 118 4.40 3.18 1.03
CA GLY A 118 5.60 3.99 1.13
C GLY A 118 5.77 4.96 -0.05
N GLY A 119 6.28 6.16 0.23
CA GLY A 119 6.61 7.17 -0.78
C GLY A 119 5.45 8.05 -1.23
N ARG A 120 4.23 7.90 -0.67
CA ARG A 120 3.05 8.71 -1.00
C ARG A 120 3.36 10.22 -1.04
N GLU A 121 3.85 10.77 0.07
CA GLU A 121 4.09 12.20 0.23
C GLU A 121 5.17 12.69 -0.74
N HIS A 122 6.25 11.91 -0.87
CA HIS A 122 7.41 12.25 -1.69
C HIS A 122 7.07 12.27 -3.19
N ASN A 123 6.37 11.25 -3.66
CA ASN A 123 6.17 11.00 -5.08
C ASN A 123 4.83 11.56 -5.61
N LEU A 124 3.73 11.50 -4.84
CA LEU A 124 2.44 12.04 -5.30
C LEU A 124 2.31 13.54 -5.06
N ARG A 125 2.99 14.11 -4.06
CA ARG A 125 3.04 15.56 -3.81
C ARG A 125 1.62 16.17 -3.73
N SER A 126 1.32 17.17 -4.56
CA SER A 126 0.01 17.80 -4.66
C SER A 126 -1.07 16.92 -5.29
N LEU A 127 -0.72 15.76 -5.87
CA LEU A 127 -1.67 14.83 -6.47
C LEU A 127 -2.11 13.72 -5.51
N GLN A 128 -1.69 13.74 -4.24
CA GLN A 128 -2.18 12.79 -3.23
C GLN A 128 -3.71 12.69 -3.16
N PRO A 129 -4.48 13.80 -3.24
CA PRO A 129 -5.94 13.71 -3.23
C PRO A 129 -6.49 12.90 -4.41
N LEU A 130 -5.91 13.06 -5.61
CA LEU A 130 -6.35 12.32 -6.80
C LEU A 130 -6.05 10.82 -6.70
N ALA A 131 -5.08 10.43 -5.90
CA ALA A 131 -4.70 9.03 -5.71
C ALA A 131 -5.76 8.24 -4.93
N LEU A 132 -6.64 8.91 -4.19
CA LEU A 132 -7.74 8.29 -3.45
C LEU A 132 -8.93 7.85 -4.32
N TYR A 133 -8.95 8.21 -5.61
CA TYR A 133 -9.94 7.66 -6.55
C TYR A 133 -9.60 6.23 -7.00
N PRO A 134 -8.35 5.90 -7.37
CA PRO A 134 -7.97 4.53 -7.65
C PRO A 134 -7.60 3.72 -6.40
N ALA A 135 -7.22 4.34 -5.28
CA ALA A 135 -6.84 3.66 -4.04
C ALA A 135 -7.81 3.98 -2.90
N ASP A 136 -8.16 2.97 -2.12
CA ASP A 136 -9.18 3.04 -1.05
C ASP A 136 -8.58 2.84 0.35
N SER A 137 -7.26 2.77 0.46
CA SER A 137 -6.55 2.64 1.74
C SER A 137 -5.23 3.41 1.72
N VAL A 138 -4.81 3.95 2.87
CA VAL A 138 -3.54 4.68 3.03
C VAL A 138 -2.95 4.48 4.43
N PHE A 139 -1.63 4.60 4.57
CA PHE A 139 -1.01 4.71 5.89
C PHE A 139 -1.09 6.14 6.44
N VAL A 140 -1.10 6.26 7.77
CA VAL A 140 -1.03 7.51 8.52
C VAL A 140 0.10 7.42 9.56
N ASN A 141 0.64 8.56 9.97
CA ASN A 141 1.71 8.63 10.98
C ASN A 141 3.02 7.94 10.58
N GLY A 142 3.31 7.89 9.28
CA GLY A 142 4.56 7.36 8.75
C GLY A 142 4.54 5.89 8.39
N TYR A 143 5.74 5.39 8.11
CA TYR A 143 6.01 4.05 7.60
C TYR A 143 7.07 3.36 8.46
N LEU A 144 7.43 2.14 8.10
CA LEU A 144 8.41 1.36 8.85
C LEU A 144 9.77 2.08 8.99
N THR A 145 10.21 2.78 7.95
CA THR A 145 11.55 3.37 7.89
C THR A 145 11.57 4.88 7.65
N THR A 146 10.42 5.49 7.32
CA THR A 146 10.36 6.91 6.96
C THR A 146 9.18 7.60 7.63
N PRO A 147 9.33 8.88 8.03
CA PRO A 147 8.19 9.67 8.49
C PRO A 147 7.16 9.84 7.36
N GLY A 148 5.95 10.21 7.74
CA GLY A 148 4.86 10.50 6.81
C GLY A 148 3.92 11.54 7.41
N GLN A 149 2.87 11.85 6.68
CA GLN A 149 1.93 12.89 7.06
C GLN A 149 1.16 12.51 8.34
N PRO A 150 0.95 13.46 9.28
CA PRO A 150 0.14 13.22 10.47
C PRO A 150 -1.28 12.80 10.13
N ALA A 151 -1.85 11.89 10.92
CA ALA A 151 -3.20 11.35 10.69
C ALA A 151 -4.26 12.43 10.50
N ALA A 152 -4.25 13.49 11.33
CA ALA A 152 -5.22 14.58 11.24
C ALA A 152 -5.23 15.28 9.88
N GLU A 153 -4.07 15.44 9.24
CA GLU A 153 -4.02 16.07 7.91
C GLU A 153 -4.48 15.11 6.80
N VAL A 154 -4.17 13.82 6.94
CA VAL A 154 -4.65 12.78 6.01
C VAL A 154 -6.17 12.64 6.11
N TRP A 155 -6.72 12.65 7.33
CA TRP A 155 -8.16 12.62 7.57
C TRP A 155 -8.86 13.81 6.94
N ARG A 156 -8.34 15.03 7.16
CA ARG A 156 -8.88 16.22 6.51
C ARG A 156 -8.85 16.12 4.98
N MET A 157 -7.77 15.59 4.40
CA MET A 157 -7.70 15.37 2.94
C MET A 157 -8.77 14.39 2.44
N ILE A 158 -9.06 13.32 3.19
CA ILE A 158 -10.09 12.33 2.85
C ILE A 158 -11.48 12.98 2.94
N GLU A 159 -11.74 13.72 4.03
CA GLU A 159 -13.00 14.44 4.26
C GLU A 159 -13.25 15.53 3.19
N ASP A 160 -12.23 16.32 2.84
CA ASP A 160 -12.31 17.38 1.82
C ASP A 160 -12.69 16.83 0.42
N LEU A 161 -12.38 15.55 0.15
CA LEU A 161 -12.78 14.87 -1.09
C LEU A 161 -14.17 14.23 -1.03
N GLY A 162 -14.83 14.27 0.14
CA GLY A 162 -16.15 13.69 0.36
C GLY A 162 -16.13 12.17 0.58
N PHE A 163 -14.99 11.59 0.96
CA PHE A 163 -14.89 10.18 1.33
C PHE A 163 -15.17 9.96 2.82
N GLU A 164 -15.60 8.75 3.17
CA GLU A 164 -15.78 8.34 4.56
C GLU A 164 -14.53 7.63 5.09
N ILE A 165 -14.10 8.00 6.30
CA ILE A 165 -12.95 7.36 6.95
C ILE A 165 -13.44 6.12 7.70
N GLN A 166 -12.91 4.96 7.31
CA GLN A 166 -13.03 3.73 8.07
C GLN A 166 -11.70 3.46 8.79
N VAL A 167 -11.78 3.25 10.09
CA VAL A 167 -10.63 2.83 10.91
C VAL A 167 -10.99 1.49 11.52
N ASP A 168 -10.22 0.45 11.21
CA ASP A 168 -10.37 -0.83 11.88
C ASP A 168 -10.15 -0.61 13.38
N ALA A 169 -11.08 -1.10 14.20
CA ALA A 169 -11.14 -0.78 15.63
C ALA A 169 -9.78 -0.97 16.31
N VAL A 170 -9.29 0.11 16.94
CA VAL A 170 -8.16 0.05 17.88
C VAL A 170 -8.50 -0.99 18.95
N PRO A 171 -7.59 -1.90 19.35
CA PRO A 171 -7.81 -2.75 20.51
C PRO A 171 -8.18 -1.85 21.69
N THR A 172 -9.39 -2.01 22.21
CA THR A 172 -9.89 -1.24 23.36
C THR A 172 -8.89 -1.32 24.50
N LYS A 173 -8.13 -0.24 24.74
CA LYS A 173 -7.52 -0.05 26.04
C LYS A 173 -8.65 0.27 27.01
N GLN A 174 -8.80 -0.61 27.99
CA GLN A 174 -9.70 -0.46 29.12
C GLN A 174 -9.59 0.94 29.75
N GLY A 175 -10.74 1.57 29.97
CA GLY A 175 -10.95 2.55 31.04
C GLY A 175 -10.59 4.01 30.75
N VAL A 176 -11.48 4.73 30.07
CA VAL A 176 -11.76 6.16 30.35
C VAL A 176 -13.28 6.37 30.17
N PRO A 177 -14.00 7.07 31.06
CA PRO A 177 -15.46 7.19 30.97
C PRO A 177 -15.85 8.03 29.75
N ALA A 178 -16.93 7.63 29.08
CA ALA A 178 -17.56 8.43 28.05
C ALA A 178 -17.98 9.79 28.63
N SER A 179 -17.44 10.89 28.08
CA SER A 179 -18.10 12.18 28.19
C SER A 179 -19.31 12.17 27.26
N GLU A 180 -20.47 12.50 27.81
CA GLU A 180 -21.80 12.43 27.19
C GLU A 180 -21.91 13.16 25.83
N PRO A 181 -22.84 12.72 24.96
CA PRO A 181 -23.11 13.40 23.71
C PRO A 181 -23.94 14.67 23.96
N VAL A 182 -23.51 15.80 23.39
CA VAL A 182 -24.35 17.00 23.30
C VAL A 182 -24.99 17.07 21.92
N ALA A 183 -26.30 17.29 21.95
CA ALA A 183 -27.28 17.09 20.90
C ALA A 183 -27.20 18.07 19.72
N GLY A 184 -27.48 17.53 18.53
CA GLY A 184 -28.45 18.05 17.55
C GLY A 184 -28.13 19.36 16.80
N LEU A 185 -28.19 19.30 15.47
CA LEU A 185 -29.39 19.75 14.76
C LEU A 185 -29.40 19.22 13.32
N HIS A 186 -30.59 18.82 12.88
CA HIS A 186 -30.93 18.48 11.50
C HIS A 186 -30.95 19.73 10.61
N SER A 187 -30.35 19.62 9.42
CA SER A 187 -30.95 19.88 8.09
C SER A 187 -29.91 19.56 7.01
#